data_AF-A0A6B3FAM9-F1
#
_entry.id   AF-A0A6B3FAM9-F1
#
_cell.length_a   1.000
_cell.length_b   1.000
_cell.length_c   1.000
_cell.angle_alpha   90.00
_cell.angle_beta   90.00
_cell.angle_gamma   90.00
#
_symmetry.space_group_name_H-M   'P 1'
#
loop_
_entity.id
_entity.type
_entity.pdbx_description
1 polymer ?
#
loop_
_entity_poly.entity_id
_entity_poly.type
_entity_poly.pdbx_seq_one_letter_code
_entity_poly.pdbx_strand_id
1 'polypeptide(L)'
;LLMAAGEDDDLGDSLHMVLLGGDWIGLDQPRRLRALVPGCRFVALGGMTEAAVHSTVFEVEETDPAWKSVPYGVPLRNMRARVVDGRGRDCPDLVPGEL
;
A
#
# COMPACT_ATOMS: atom_id res chain seq x y z
N LEU A 1 5.81 4.18 9.76
CA LEU A 1 4.87 3.60 10.76
C LEU A 1 3.66 4.54 10.89
N LEU A 2 2.45 4.13 10.49
CA LEU A 2 1.23 4.89 10.78
C LEU A 2 0.96 4.78 12.29
N MET A 3 1.39 5.78 13.06
CA MET A 3 1.02 5.92 14.46
C MET A 3 -0.37 6.55 14.48
N ALA A 4 -1.39 5.78 14.81
CA ALA A 4 -2.66 6.36 15.25
C ALA A 4 -2.38 7.04 16.60
N ALA A 5 -2.20 8.35 16.60
CA ALA A 5 -2.26 9.18 17.80
C ALA A 5 -3.74 9.53 18.00
N GLY A 6 -4.37 8.87 18.97
CA GLY A 6 -5.80 8.97 19.23
C GLY A 6 -6.21 7.74 20.03
N GLU A 7 -6.05 7.83 21.34
CA GLU A 7 -6.71 6.91 22.26
C GLU A 7 -8.22 7.26 22.20
N ASP A 8 -8.98 6.44 21.50
CA ASP A 8 -10.43 6.29 21.65
C ASP A 8 -11.35 7.48 21.29
N ASP A 9 -10.97 8.36 20.35
CA ASP A 9 -11.90 9.33 19.77
C ASP A 9 -12.23 8.97 18.31
N ASP A 10 -13.52 8.78 18.04
CA ASP A 10 -14.11 8.80 16.70
C ASP A 10 -13.62 10.05 15.96
N LEU A 11 -12.92 9.87 14.84
CA LEU A 11 -12.35 10.97 14.04
C LEU A 11 -13.42 11.63 13.14
N GLY A 12 -14.68 11.19 13.25
CA GLY A 12 -15.82 11.68 12.48
C GLY A 12 -15.81 11.16 11.04
N ASP A 13 -16.51 11.86 10.15
CA ASP A 13 -16.76 11.44 8.76
C ASP A 13 -16.06 12.29 7.69
N SER A 14 -15.31 13.31 8.11
CA SER A 14 -14.64 14.26 7.20
C SER A 14 -13.36 13.70 6.55
N LEU A 15 -12.78 12.62 7.08
CA LEU A 15 -11.59 11.99 6.50
C LEU A 15 -11.99 10.90 5.50
N HIS A 16 -11.92 11.23 4.21
CA HIS A 16 -12.38 10.32 3.15
C HIS A 16 -11.31 9.32 2.66
N MET A 17 -10.02 9.65 2.78
CA MET A 17 -8.94 8.84 2.22
C MET A 17 -7.62 9.06 2.95
N VAL A 18 -6.90 7.97 3.18
CA VAL A 18 -5.50 7.95 3.62
C VAL A 18 -4.64 7.31 2.54
N LEU A 19 -3.60 8.03 2.14
CA LEU A 19 -2.54 7.56 1.24
C LEU A 19 -1.32 7.25 2.10
N LEU A 20 -0.95 5.97 2.22
CA LEU A 20 0.19 5.53 3.02
C LEU A 20 1.24 4.89 2.12
N GLY A 21 2.49 5.31 2.26
CA GLY A 21 3.62 4.72 1.53
C GLY A 21 4.95 4.98 2.22
N GLY A 22 6.03 4.54 1.58
CA GLY A 22 7.42 4.79 2.02
C GLY A 22 8.04 3.71 2.90
N ASP A 23 7.26 2.76 3.42
CA ASP A 23 7.76 1.60 4.18
C ASP A 23 6.79 0.42 4.04
N TRP A 24 7.13 -0.73 4.62
CA TRP A 24 6.27 -1.89 4.74
C TRP A 24 4.96 -1.52 5.48
N ILE A 25 3.83 -1.82 4.84
CA ILE A 25 2.50 -1.56 5.41
C ILE A 25 2.00 -2.86 6.05
N GLY A 26 1.97 -2.89 7.39
CA GLY A 26 1.37 -3.95 8.18
C GLY A 26 -0.13 -4.12 7.95
N LEU A 27 -0.59 -5.37 8.06
CA LEU A 27 -1.96 -5.81 7.75
C LEU A 27 -3.03 -5.33 8.76
N ASP A 28 -2.62 -4.89 9.95
CA ASP A 28 -3.52 -4.38 10.98
C ASP A 28 -3.93 -2.92 10.75
N GLN A 29 -3.12 -2.14 10.03
CA GLN A 29 -3.32 -0.70 9.85
C GLN A 29 -4.65 -0.34 9.16
N PRO A 30 -5.08 -1.02 8.08
CA PRO A 30 -6.38 -0.74 7.45
C PRO A 30 -7.55 -0.96 8.41
N ARG A 31 -7.51 -2.04 9.20
CA ARG A 31 -8.54 -2.35 10.21
C ARG A 31 -8.57 -1.30 11.31
N ARG A 32 -7.40 -0.84 11.77
CA ARG A 32 -7.30 0.22 12.79
C ARG A 32 -7.85 1.55 12.28
N LEU A 33 -7.56 1.94 11.03
CA LEU A 33 -8.16 3.13 10.43
C LEU A 33 -9.69 3.00 10.35
N ARG A 34 -10.19 1.85 9.90
CA ARG A 34 -11.64 1.61 9.76
C ARG A 34 -12.39 1.62 11.10
N ALA A 35 -11.71 1.30 12.21
CA ALA A 35 -12.28 1.43 13.55
C ALA A 35 -12.44 2.90 13.99
N LEU A 36 -11.61 3.82 13.47
CA LEU A 36 -11.64 5.25 13.78
C LEU A 36 -12.50 6.06 12.80
N VAL A 37 -12.49 5.67 11.52
CA VAL A 37 -13.28 6.30 10.44
C VAL A 37 -13.76 5.21 9.48
N PRO A 38 -14.96 4.62 9.71
CA PRO A 38 -15.46 3.48 8.93
C PRO A 38 -15.57 3.75 7.42
N GLY A 39 -15.82 5.01 7.03
CA GLY A 39 -15.95 5.42 5.63
C GLY A 39 -14.63 5.78 4.93
N CYS A 40 -13.51 5.75 5.64
CA CYS A 40 -12.22 6.18 5.08
C CYS A 40 -11.60 5.10 4.18
N ARG A 41 -11.19 5.49 2.98
CA ARG A 41 -10.46 4.63 2.05
C ARG A 41 -8.99 4.53 2.45
N PHE A 42 -8.48 3.31 2.53
CA PHE A 42 -7.06 3.07 2.81
C PHE A 42 -6.33 2.72 1.51
N VAL A 43 -5.40 3.56 1.09
CA VAL A 43 -4.65 3.40 -0.16
C VAL A 43 -3.17 3.25 0.16
N ALA A 44 -2.62 2.08 -0.15
CA ALA A 44 -1.19 1.79 -0.08
C ALA A 44 -0.49 2.27 -1.36
N LEU A 45 0.63 2.97 -1.18
CA LEU A 45 1.45 3.51 -2.25
C LEU A 45 2.86 2.94 -2.17
N GLY A 46 3.36 2.44 -3.29
CA GLY A 46 4.78 2.12 -3.47
C GLY A 46 5.46 3.06 -4.42
N GLY A 47 6.76 3.24 -4.25
CA GLY A 47 7.57 4.03 -5.15
C GLY A 47 8.96 4.30 -4.58
N MET A 48 9.69 5.09 -5.34
CA MET A 48 11.06 5.53 -5.05
C MET A 48 11.18 6.99 -5.46
N THR A 49 12.15 7.68 -4.87
CA THR A 49 12.41 9.09 -5.15
C THR A 49 12.66 9.36 -6.64
N GLU A 50 13.35 8.45 -7.31
CA GLU A 50 13.79 8.49 -8.70
C GLU A 50 12.62 8.31 -9.69
N ALA A 51 11.50 7.78 -9.23
CA ALA A 51 10.30 7.50 -10.02
C ALA A 51 9.10 8.35 -9.56
N ALA A 52 9.36 9.60 -9.19
CA ALA A 52 8.37 10.60 -8.76
C ALA A 52 7.59 10.22 -7.48
N VAL A 53 8.30 9.73 -6.46
CA VAL A 53 7.81 9.41 -5.10
C VAL A 53 6.86 8.20 -5.04
N HIS A 54 5.83 8.17 -5.87
CA HIS A 54 4.84 7.09 -5.93
C HIS A 54 4.67 6.58 -7.37
N SER A 55 4.74 5.27 -7.55
CA SER A 55 4.69 4.61 -8.86
C SER A 55 3.65 3.48 -8.91
N THR A 56 3.22 2.96 -7.76
CA THR A 56 2.24 1.88 -7.64
C THR A 56 1.17 2.22 -6.60
N VAL A 57 -0.02 1.63 -6.76
CA VAL A 57 -1.18 1.85 -5.90
C VAL A 57 -1.91 0.55 -5.63
N PHE A 58 -2.34 0.37 -4.38
CA PHE A 58 -3.22 -0.70 -3.95
C PHE A 58 -4.27 -0.15 -2.98
N GLU A 59 -5.55 -0.23 -3.34
CA GLU A 59 -6.63 0.12 -2.45
C GLU A 59 -7.00 -1.08 -1.58
N VAL A 60 -6.94 -0.91 -0.26
CA VAL A 60 -7.11 -2.01 0.69
C VAL A 60 -8.56 -2.07 1.17
N GLU A 61 -9.35 -2.95 0.56
CA GLU A 61 -10.69 -3.27 1.05
C GLU A 61 -10.63 -4.26 2.21
N GLU A 62 -9.87 -5.33 2.04
CA GLU A 62 -9.64 -6.40 3.01
C GLU A 62 -8.17 -6.83 3.00
N THR A 63 -7.69 -7.37 4.12
CA THR A 63 -6.34 -7.93 4.24
C THR A 63 -6.39 -9.44 4.37
N ASP A 64 -5.55 -10.15 3.61
CA ASP A 64 -5.37 -11.59 3.74
C ASP A 64 -4.31 -11.88 4.83
N PRO A 65 -4.63 -12.69 5.86
CA PRO A 65 -3.65 -13.10 6.87
C PRO A 65 -2.42 -13.83 6.33
N ALA A 66 -2.49 -14.40 5.12
CA ALA A 66 -1.36 -15.06 4.47
C ALA A 66 -0.35 -14.06 3.87
N TRP A 67 -0.70 -12.79 3.72
CA TRP A 67 0.22 -11.78 3.22
C TRP A 67 1.30 -11.46 4.27
N LYS A 68 2.52 -11.17 3.80
CA LYS A 68 3.58 -10.63 4.68
C LYS A 68 3.34 -9.16 5.01
N SER A 69 2.74 -8.43 4.07
CA SER A 69 2.37 -7.01 4.16
C SER A 69 1.35 -6.69 3.08
N VAL A 70 0.76 -5.50 3.14
CA VAL A 70 -0.11 -5.02 2.07
C VAL A 70 0.66 -5.01 0.74
N PRO A 71 0.09 -5.53 -0.36
CA PRO A 71 0.72 -5.54 -1.67
C PRO A 71 0.97 -4.14 -2.23
N TYR A 72 1.94 -4.04 -3.14
CA TYR A 72 2.18 -2.82 -3.95
C TYR A 72 1.08 -2.54 -4.97
N GLY A 73 0.27 -3.54 -5.32
CA GLY A 73 -0.84 -3.42 -6.27
C GLY A 73 -0.36 -3.24 -7.70
N VAL A 74 -0.88 -2.20 -8.37
CA VAL A 74 -0.68 -1.96 -9.80
C VAL A 74 0.08 -0.66 -10.06
N PRO A 75 0.81 -0.54 -11.18
CA PRO A 75 1.41 0.74 -11.57
C PRO A 75 0.37 1.83 -11.75
N LEU A 76 0.72 3.05 -11.35
CA LEU A 76 -0.06 4.24 -11.70
C LEU A 76 -0.11 4.44 -13.22
N ARG A 77 -1.08 5.24 -13.68
CA ARG A 77 -1.20 5.57 -15.10
C ARG A 77 0.12 6.16 -15.62
N ASN A 78 0.54 5.68 -16.79
CA ASN A 78 1.80 6.05 -17.46
C ASN A 78 3.07 5.57 -16.75
N MET A 79 2.96 4.76 -15.69
CA MET A 79 4.08 4.07 -15.04
C MET A 79 4.12 2.61 -15.45
N ARG A 80 5.29 1.97 -15.32
CA ARG A 80 5.48 0.52 -15.46
C ARG A 80 6.24 0.03 -14.25
N ALA A 81 5.79 -1.08 -13.68
CA ALA A 81 6.55 -1.85 -12.68
C ALA A 81 6.78 -3.25 -13.27
N ARG A 82 8.02 -3.74 -13.20
CA ARG A 82 8.41 -5.02 -13.78
C ARG A 82 9.23 -5.77 -12.75
N VAL A 83 8.91 -7.05 -12.55
CA VAL A 83 9.76 -7.93 -11.74
C VAL A 83 10.74 -8.60 -12.69
N VAL A 84 12.03 -8.33 -12.55
CA VAL A 84 13.07 -8.77 -13.47
C VAL A 84 14.11 -9.66 -12.82
N ASP A 85 14.70 -10.56 -13.62
CA ASP A 85 15.84 -11.38 -13.21
C ASP A 85 17.16 -10.61 -13.23
N GLY A 86 18.26 -11.25 -12.82
CA GLY A 86 19.60 -10.64 -12.84
C GLY A 86 20.16 -10.30 -14.24
N ARG A 87 19.39 -10.51 -15.31
CA ARG A 87 19.69 -10.10 -16.69
C ARG A 87 18.68 -9.06 -17.21
N GLY A 88 17.78 -8.55 -16.39
CA GLY A 88 16.77 -7.56 -16.75
C GLY A 88 15.57 -8.10 -17.55
N ARG A 89 15.39 -9.43 -17.61
CA ARG A 89 14.26 -10.07 -18.30
C ARG A 89 13.10 -10.24 -17.32
N ASP A 90 11.86 -10.17 -17.82
CA ASP A 90 10.69 -10.39 -16.96
C ASP A 90 10.74 -11.79 -16.33
N CYS A 91 10.53 -11.83 -15.02
CA CYS A 91 10.32 -13.07 -14.30
C CYS A 91 8.97 -13.70 -14.68
N PRO A 92 8.86 -15.04 -14.72
CA PRO A 92 7.57 -15.70 -14.79
C PRO A 92 6.68 -15.33 -13.60
N ASP A 93 5.38 -15.54 -13.75
CA ASP A 93 4.41 -15.29 -12.68
C ASP A 93 4.83 -15.97 -11.36
N LEU A 94 4.73 -15.21 -10.27
CA LEU A 94 5.03 -15.65 -8.90
C LEU A 94 6.50 -16.03 -8.64
N VAL A 95 7.42 -15.78 -9.58
CA VAL A 95 8.86 -15.94 -9.36
C VAL A 95 9.45 -14.62 -8.84
N PRO A 96 10.13 -14.62 -7.68
CA PRO A 96 10.77 -13.41 -7.14
C PRO A 96 11.86 -12.84 -8.07
N GLY A 97 12.00 -11.52 -8.08
CA GLY A 97 13.01 -10.78 -8.82
C GLY A 97 13.19 -9.36 -8.28
N GLU A 98 13.99 -8.56 -8.97
CA GLU A 98 14.15 -7.13 -8.70
C GLU A 98 12.96 -6.35 -9.25
N LEU A 99 12.46 -5.36 -8.51
CA LEU A 99 11.34 -4.50 -8.91
C LEU A 99 11.84 -3.19 -9.54
#